data_AF-X1EZ09-F1
#
_entry.id   AF-X1EZ09-F1
#
_cell.length_a   1.000
_cell.length_b   1.000
_cell.length_c   1.000
_cell.angle_alpha   90.00
_cell.angle_beta   90.00
_cell.angle_gamma   90.00
#
_symmetry.space_group_name_H-M   'P 1'
#
loop_
_entity.id
_entity.type
_entity.pdbx_description
1 polymer ?
#
loop_
_entity_poly.entity_id
_entity_poly.type
_entity_poly.pdbx_seq_one_letter_code
_entity_poly.pdbx_strand_id
1 'polypeptide(L)'
;MTAKRDYYEILGVDHNAGEDSIKARYRKLALKYHPDRNPDDKEAEERFKEAAEAYEVLRDPQKRNIYDHYGHQGLQGTGFSGFRGLEDIFS
;
A
#
# COMPACT_ATOMS: atom_id res chain seq x y z
N MET A 1 20.78 0.91 -2.12
CA MET A 1 19.93 -0.29 -2.22
C MET A 1 18.68 -0.04 -1.38
N THR A 2 17.74 0.75 -1.87
CA THR A 2 16.45 0.91 -1.19
C THR A 2 15.50 -0.09 -1.81
N ALA A 3 15.57 -1.34 -1.33
CA ALA A 3 14.51 -2.30 -1.56
C ALA A 3 13.23 -1.65 -1.01
N LYS A 4 12.28 -1.32 -1.88
CA LYS A 4 10.94 -0.90 -1.44
C LYS A 4 10.44 -1.94 -0.44
N ARG A 5 9.92 -1.49 0.70
CA ARG A 5 9.45 -2.38 1.77
C ARG A 5 8.37 -3.30 1.22
N ASP A 6 8.32 -4.53 1.72
CA ASP A 6 7.29 -5.48 1.30
C ASP A 6 5.90 -4.98 1.68
N TYR A 7 4.96 -5.07 0.74
CA TYR A 7 3.57 -4.63 0.98
C TYR A 7 2.91 -5.37 2.17
N TYR A 8 3.29 -6.63 2.39
CA TYR A 8 2.84 -7.41 3.53
C TYR A 8 3.37 -6.83 4.85
N GLU A 9 4.64 -6.41 4.89
CA GLU A 9 5.24 -5.76 6.05
C GLU A 9 4.64 -4.38 6.33
N ILE A 10 4.40 -3.59 5.26
CA ILE A 10 3.77 -2.28 5.36
C ILE A 10 2.39 -2.38 6.02
N LEU A 11 1.57 -3.34 5.58
CA LEU A 11 0.25 -3.59 6.16
C LEU A 11 0.30 -4.36 7.49
N GLY A 12 1.45 -4.94 7.84
CA GLY A 12 1.62 -5.80 9.00
C GLY A 12 0.73 -7.05 8.93
N VAL A 13 0.66 -7.65 7.74
CA VAL A 13 -0.11 -8.86 7.44
C VAL A 13 0.81 -9.99 7.00
N ASP A 14 0.34 -11.23 7.19
CA ASP A 14 1.04 -12.40 6.69
C ASP A 14 0.93 -12.52 5.15
N HIS A 15 1.89 -13.19 4.51
CA HIS A 15 1.83 -13.50 3.08
C HIS A 15 0.60 -14.36 2.70
N ASN A 16 -0.01 -15.06 3.66
CA ASN A 16 -1.26 -15.81 3.50
C ASN A 16 -2.51 -15.01 3.88
N ALA A 17 -2.39 -13.72 4.19
CA ALA A 17 -3.55 -12.92 4.56
C ALA A 17 -4.56 -12.86 3.41
N GLY A 18 -5.83 -13.12 3.76
CA GLY A 18 -6.96 -12.93 2.86
C GLY A 18 -7.30 -11.44 2.70
N GLU A 19 -8.03 -11.12 1.64
CA GLU A 19 -8.41 -9.75 1.28
C GLU A 19 -9.10 -9.01 2.44
N ASP A 20 -9.93 -9.70 3.22
CA ASP A 20 -10.64 -9.11 4.36
C ASP A 20 -9.67 -8.63 5.47
N SER A 21 -8.64 -9.44 5.74
CA SER A 21 -7.58 -9.08 6.71
C SER A 21 -6.75 -7.90 6.23
N ILE A 22 -6.39 -7.90 4.95
CA ILE A 22 -5.65 -6.81 4.30
C ILE A 22 -6.47 -5.52 4.37
N LYS A 23 -7.76 -5.56 4.03
CA LYS A 23 -8.69 -4.43 4.11
C LYS A 23 -8.86 -3.91 5.53
N ALA A 24 -9.01 -4.80 6.51
CA ALA A 24 -9.15 -4.42 7.90
C ALA A 24 -7.89 -3.75 8.45
N ARG A 25 -6.70 -4.23 8.07
CA ARG A 25 -5.41 -3.65 8.46
C ARG A 25 -5.17 -2.31 7.78
N TYR A 26 -5.42 -2.23 6.47
CA TYR A 26 -5.34 -0.98 5.72
C TYR A 26 -6.22 0.10 6.37
N ARG A 27 -7.49 -0.20 6.66
CA ARG A 27 -8.38 0.76 7.36
C ARG A 27 -7.81 1.27 8.68
N LYS A 28 -7.21 0.38 9.48
CA LYS A 28 -6.60 0.77 10.76
C LYS A 28 -5.38 1.68 10.55
N LEU A 29 -4.52 1.38 9.57
CA LEU A 29 -3.36 2.20 9.25
C LEU A 29 -3.76 3.52 8.62
N ALA A 30 -4.74 3.51 7.72
CA ALA A 30 -5.30 4.69 7.08
C ALA A 30 -5.87 5.67 8.10
N LEU A 31 -6.59 5.17 9.11
CA LEU A 31 -7.07 6.00 10.23
C LEU A 31 -5.97 6.45 11.18
N LYS A 32 -4.90 5.67 11.33
CA LYS A 32 -3.76 6.00 12.21
C LYS A 32 -2.89 7.09 11.60
N TYR A 33 -2.59 6.97 10.31
CA TYR A 33 -1.74 7.88 9.54
C TYR A 33 -2.55 8.88 8.71
N HIS A 34 -3.85 9.03 9.01
CA HIS A 34 -4.72 9.94 8.29
C HIS A 34 -4.20 11.39 8.41
N PRO A 35 -4.16 12.18 7.32
CA PRO A 35 -3.70 13.57 7.36
C PRO A 35 -4.54 14.45 8.27
N ASP A 36 -5.84 14.17 8.41
CA ASP A 36 -6.73 14.85 9.38
C ASP A 36 -6.25 14.72 10.84
N ARG A 37 -5.69 13.56 11.20
CA ARG A 37 -5.19 13.29 12.56
C ARG A 37 -3.71 13.61 12.74
N ASN A 38 -2.96 13.66 11.64
CA ASN A 38 -1.54 13.96 11.59
C ASN A 38 -1.28 15.08 10.58
N PRO A 39 -1.83 16.29 10.82
CA PRO A 39 -1.56 17.42 9.95
C PRO A 39 -0.06 17.75 10.01
N ASP A 40 0.57 17.87 8.84
CA ASP A 40 2.01 18.17 8.65
C ASP A 40 3.00 17.04 8.95
N ASP A 41 2.54 15.81 9.21
CA ASP A 41 3.43 14.67 9.42
C ASP A 41 3.78 13.98 8.08
N LYS A 42 4.97 14.31 7.57
CA LYS A 42 5.49 13.72 6.33
C LYS A 42 5.73 12.22 6.45
N GLU A 43 6.11 11.72 7.64
CA GLU A 43 6.31 10.28 7.84
C GLU A 43 4.95 9.56 7.80
N ALA A 44 3.92 10.11 8.43
CA ALA A 44 2.56 9.58 8.35
C ALA A 44 2.05 9.58 6.90
N GLU A 45 2.28 10.65 6.14
CA GLU A 45 1.96 10.72 4.71
C GLU A 45 2.66 9.61 3.91
N GLU A 46 3.97 9.43 4.08
CA GLU A 46 4.71 8.38 3.38
C GLU A 46 4.18 6.99 3.74
N ARG A 47 3.97 6.71 5.02
CA ARG A 47 3.42 5.42 5.49
C ARG A 47 2.00 5.19 5.01
N PHE A 48 1.20 6.24 4.89
CA PHE A 48 -0.15 6.17 4.36
C PHE A 48 -0.14 5.83 2.87
N LYS A 49 0.73 6.49 2.08
CA LYS A 49 0.93 6.17 0.66
C LYS A 49 1.41 4.73 0.47
N GLU A 50 2.41 4.30 1.24
CA GLU A 50 2.89 2.91 1.23
C GLU A 50 1.74 1.93 1.55
N ALA A 51 0.93 2.20 2.58
CA ALA A 51 -0.18 1.33 2.96
C ALA A 51 -1.31 1.29 1.91
N ALA A 52 -1.58 2.40 1.24
CA ALA A 52 -2.55 2.47 0.14
C ALA A 52 -2.07 1.68 -1.07
N GLU A 53 -0.80 1.87 -1.47
CA GLU A 53 -0.16 1.11 -2.56
C GLU A 53 -0.19 -0.40 -2.26
N ALA A 54 0.18 -0.78 -1.04
CA ALA A 54 0.14 -2.17 -0.57
C ALA A 54 -1.27 -2.76 -0.63
N TYR A 55 -2.28 -2.02 -0.15
CA TYR A 55 -3.66 -2.48 -0.16
C TYR A 55 -4.17 -2.68 -1.59
N GLU A 56 -3.92 -1.74 -2.50
CA GLU A 56 -4.35 -1.85 -3.89
C GLU A 56 -3.75 -3.04 -4.62
N VAL A 57 -2.50 -3.37 -4.33
CA VAL A 57 -1.81 -4.50 -4.94
C VAL A 57 -2.27 -5.81 -4.32
N LEU A 58 -2.31 -5.89 -2.98
CA LEU A 58 -2.58 -7.15 -2.28
C LEU A 58 -4.07 -7.53 -2.26
N ARG A 59 -4.98 -6.55 -2.40
CA ARG A 59 -6.42 -6.83 -2.52
C ARG A 59 -6.78 -7.39 -3.90
N ASP A 60 -6.02 -7.04 -4.94
CA ASP A 60 -6.33 -7.46 -6.29
C ASP A 60 -5.53 -8.73 -6.62
N PRO A 61 -6.18 -9.88 -6.87
CA PRO A 61 -5.47 -11.13 -7.10
C PRO A 61 -4.57 -11.08 -8.34
N GLN A 62 -4.90 -10.27 -9.37
CA GLN A 62 -4.04 -10.12 -10.55
C GLN A 62 -2.79 -9.30 -10.19
N LYS A 63 -2.96 -8.14 -9.54
CA LYS A 63 -1.82 -7.30 -9.11
C LYS A 63 -0.94 -8.02 -8.09
N ARG A 64 -1.54 -8.73 -7.13
CA ARG A 64 -0.83 -9.55 -6.14
C ARG A 64 0.00 -10.61 -6.81
N ASN A 65 -0.54 -11.30 -7.83
CA ASN A 65 0.21 -12.29 -8.58
C ASN A 65 1.41 -11.66 -9.32
N ILE A 66 1.21 -10.51 -9.96
CA ILE A 66 2.30 -9.77 -10.61
C ILE A 66 3.37 -9.36 -9.60
N TYR A 67 2.95 -8.87 -8.43
CA TYR A 67 3.85 -8.49 -7.35
C TYR A 67 4.64 -9.69 -6.81
N ASP A 68 3.99 -10.84 -6.62
CA ASP A 68 4.66 -12.06 -6.14
C ASP A 68 5.70 -12.57 -7.14
N HIS A 69 5.40 -12.50 -8.44
CA HIS A 69 6.28 -12.97 -9.51
C HIS A 69 7.39 -11.99 -9.92
N TYR A 70 7.11 -10.69 -9.94
CA TYR A 70 7.98 -9.66 -10.54
C TYR A 70 8.32 -8.53 -9.56
N GLY A 71 7.81 -8.57 -8.33
CA GLY A 71 7.96 -7.52 -7.33
C GLY A 71 7.36 -6.19 -7.76
N HIS A 72 7.82 -5.12 -7.10
CA HIS A 72 7.41 -3.75 -7.37
C HIS A 72 7.62 -3.30 -8.83
N GLN A 73 8.60 -3.89 -9.55
CA GLN A 73 8.90 -3.53 -10.93
C GLN A 73 7.85 -4.06 -11.92
N GLY A 74 7.26 -5.23 -11.65
CA GLY A 74 6.21 -5.79 -12.50
C GLY A 74 4.97 -4.92 -12.58
N LEU A 75 4.62 -4.27 -11.47
CA LEU A 75 3.45 -3.39 -11.40
C LEU A 75 3.61 -2.11 -12.25
N GLN A 76 4.84 -1.57 -12.35
CA GLN A 76 5.10 -0.43 -13.22
C GLN A 76 4.82 -0.74 -14.70
N GLY A 77 5.04 -2.00 -15.11
CA GLY A 77 4.77 -2.47 -16.47
C GLY A 77 3.28 -2.63 -16.81
N THR A 78 2.40 -2.70 -15.81
CA THR A 78 0.95 -2.86 -16.02
C THR A 78 0.19 -1.53 -16.04
N GLY A 79 0.91 -0.41 -16.09
CA GLY A 79 0.31 0.93 -15.98
C GLY A 79 -0.03 1.33 -14.53
N PHE A 80 0.31 0.50 -13.54
CA PHE A 80 0.24 0.90 -12.13
C PHE A 80 1.46 1.80 -11.82
N SER A 81 1.30 3.08 -12.09
CA SER A 81 2.12 4.11 -11.46
C SER A 81 1.44 4.39 -10.12
N GLY A 82 2.03 3.93 -9.03
CA GLY A 82 1.49 4.18 -7.69
C GLY A 82 1.19 5.66 -7.43
N PHE A 83 0.51 5.93 -6.33
CA PHE A 83 -0.01 7.27 -6.02
C PHE A 83 1.09 8.35 -6.05
N ARG A 84 0.93 9.33 -6.94
CA ARG A 84 1.87 10.47 -7.06
C ARG A 84 1.70 11.50 -5.93
N GLY A 85 0.56 11.52 -5.25
CA GLY A 85 0.24 12.46 -4.18
C GLY A 85 -0.91 11.94 -3.31
N LEU A 86 -1.10 12.52 -2.12
CA LEU A 86 -2.21 12.15 -1.24
C LEU A 86 -3.57 12.42 -1.90
N GLU A 87 -3.69 13.46 -2.73
CA GLU A 87 -4.90 13.74 -3.51
C GLU A 87 -5.36 12.58 -4.39
N ASP A 88 -4.45 11.76 -4.90
CA ASP A 88 -4.78 10.59 -5.73
C ASP A 88 -5.36 9.43 -4.90
N ILE A 89 -5.10 9.40 -3.59
CA ILE A 89 -5.64 8.39 -2.66
C ILE A 89 -7.00 8.82 -2.09
N PHE A 90 -7.24 10.13 -1.97
CA PHE A 90 -8.44 10.69 -1.34
C PHE A 90 -9.49 11.23 -2.33
N SER A 91 -9.21 11.27 -3.64
CA SER A 91 -10.14 11.73 -4.68
C SER A 91 -11.13 10.68 -5.16
#